data_AF-A0A7C2AH61-F1
#
_entry.id   AF-A0A7C2AH61-F1
#
_cell.length_a   1.000
_cell.length_b   1.000
_cell.length_c   1.000
_cell.angle_alpha   90.00
_cell.angle_beta   90.00
_cell.angle_gamma   90.00
#
_symmetry.space_group_name_H-M   'P 1'
#
loop_
_entity.id
_entity.type
_entity.pdbx_description
1 polymer ?
#
loop_
_entity_poly.entity_id
_entity_poly.type
_entity_poly.pdbx_seq_one_letter_code
_entity_poly.pdbx_strand_id
1 'polypeptide(L)'
;MVTKKDVVLKRIEQDESLKHDIKFSERIAKIFELFGEEEGVKTLHVEHRETAKLEQHYTELRWTVFTTLTAISFAIAGYTLSTLNTLHLPTRIVALFFAWFVQFFATFFYWWMHGLTHHLREYLQQLESILGLYGYTLRSKRPVPAWTVFKRQIQFKFHWVVYGVTALYLVGIIGLTIVMLGTK
;
A
#
# COMPACT_ATOMS: atom_id res chain seq x y z
N MET A 1 -15.02 -4.07 -41.87
CA MET A 1 -14.82 -5.01 -40.74
C MET A 1 -14.35 -4.19 -39.56
N VAL A 2 -14.96 -4.33 -38.39
CA VAL A 2 -14.47 -3.68 -37.16
C VAL A 2 -13.31 -4.52 -36.63
N THR A 3 -12.12 -3.94 -36.49
CA THR A 3 -10.95 -4.69 -36.00
C THR A 3 -10.94 -4.76 -34.48
N LYS A 4 -10.16 -5.69 -33.89
CA LYS A 4 -10.02 -5.76 -32.42
C LYS A 4 -9.40 -4.49 -31.83
N LYS A 5 -8.54 -3.82 -32.61
CA LYS A 5 -7.98 -2.50 -32.29
C LYS A 5 -9.07 -1.43 -32.23
N ASP A 6 -9.98 -1.40 -33.20
CA ASP A 6 -11.10 -0.44 -33.22
C ASP A 6 -12.00 -0.61 -32.00
N VAL A 7 -12.24 -1.85 -31.56
CA VAL A 7 -13.02 -2.14 -30.34
C VAL A 7 -12.31 -1.57 -29.10
N VAL A 8 -10.99 -1.72 -28.99
CA VAL A 8 -10.20 -1.20 -27.86
C VAL A 8 -10.19 0.33 -27.85
N LEU A 9 -9.92 0.98 -28.99
CA LEU A 9 -9.91 2.44 -29.09
C LEU A 9 -11.30 3.04 -28.81
N LYS A 10 -12.36 2.41 -29.33
CA LYS A 10 -13.74 2.83 -29.05
C LYS A 10 -14.09 2.72 -27.57
N ARG A 11 -13.57 1.73 -26.86
CA ARG A 11 -13.77 1.60 -25.40
C ARG A 11 -13.05 2.70 -24.62
N ILE A 12 -11.86 3.12 -25.06
CA ILE A 12 -11.15 4.27 -24.47
C ILE A 12 -11.99 5.55 -24.62
N GLU A 13 -12.57 5.79 -25.80
CA GLU A 13 -13.41 6.97 -26.05
C GLU A 13 -14.73 6.95 -25.26
N GLN A 14 -15.26 5.76 -24.98
CA GLN A 14 -16.51 5.57 -24.23
C GLN A 14 -16.34 5.64 -22.71
N ASP A 15 -15.14 5.39 -22.20
CA ASP A 15 -14.86 5.48 -20.77
C ASP A 15 -14.45 6.90 -20.39
N GLU A 16 -15.37 7.65 -19.76
CA GLU A 16 -15.15 9.03 -19.29
C GLU A 16 -13.91 9.19 -18.40
N SER A 17 -13.47 8.13 -17.70
CA SER A 17 -12.25 8.17 -16.88
C SER A 17 -10.95 8.06 -17.70
N LEU A 18 -11.03 7.46 -18.89
CA LEU A 18 -9.89 7.22 -19.79
C LEU A 18 -9.81 8.23 -20.92
N LYS A 19 -10.94 8.80 -21.32
CA LYS A 19 -11.06 9.74 -22.43
C LYS A 19 -10.11 10.95 -22.33
N HIS A 20 -9.77 11.35 -21.11
CA HIS A 20 -8.86 12.46 -20.83
C HIS A 20 -7.44 12.01 -20.43
N ASP A 21 -7.19 10.70 -20.33
CA ASP A 21 -5.85 10.16 -20.06
C ASP A 21 -5.07 9.99 -21.36
N ILE A 22 -4.49 11.12 -21.80
CA ILE A 22 -3.70 11.23 -23.03
C ILE A 22 -2.51 10.26 -22.99
N LYS A 23 -1.83 10.13 -21.84
CA LYS A 23 -0.66 9.27 -21.69
C LYS A 23 -1.02 7.79 -21.83
N PHE A 24 -2.13 7.37 -21.25
CA PHE A 24 -2.63 6.01 -21.41
C PHE A 24 -2.99 5.72 -22.88
N SER A 25 -3.74 6.61 -23.51
CA SER A 25 -4.16 6.46 -24.91
C SER A 25 -2.98 6.38 -25.87
N GLU A 26 -1.97 7.24 -25.72
CA GLU A 26 -0.72 7.20 -26.49
C GLU A 26 0.04 5.89 -26.30
N ARG A 27 0.10 5.37 -25.07
CA ARG A 27 0.76 4.10 -24.78
C ARG A 27 0.06 2.94 -25.49
N ILE A 28 -1.26 2.88 -25.44
CA ILE A 28 -2.04 1.83 -26.12
C ILE A 28 -1.87 1.93 -27.64
N ALA A 29 -1.91 3.14 -28.21
CA ALA A 29 -1.67 3.36 -29.64
C ALA A 29 -0.29 2.86 -30.07
N LYS A 30 0.75 3.16 -29.28
CA LYS A 30 2.13 2.71 -29.53
C LYS A 30 2.28 1.18 -29.46
N ILE A 31 1.54 0.50 -28.57
CA ILE A 31 1.53 -0.97 -28.53
C ILE A 31 0.97 -1.55 -29.84
N PHE A 32 -0.13 -1.00 -30.35
CA PHE A 32 -0.69 -1.44 -31.63
C PHE A 32 0.17 -1.09 -32.83
N GLU A 33 0.91 0.02 -32.78
CA GLU A 33 1.88 0.39 -33.82
C GLU A 33 3.06 -0.59 -33.87
N LEU A 34 3.59 -1.00 -32.71
CA LEU A 34 4.76 -1.87 -32.62
C LEU A 34 4.47 -3.34 -32.90
N PHE A 35 3.33 -3.85 -32.44
CA PHE A 35 3.01 -5.27 -32.46
C PHE A 35 1.91 -5.65 -33.47
N GLY A 36 1.26 -4.66 -34.09
CA GLY A 36 0.10 -4.89 -34.95
C GLY A 36 -1.16 -5.25 -34.17
N GLU A 37 -2.27 -5.49 -34.87
CA GLU A 37 -3.59 -5.60 -34.25
C GLU A 37 -3.79 -6.87 -33.41
N GLU A 38 -3.38 -8.04 -33.91
CA GLU A 38 -3.57 -9.30 -33.17
C GLU A 38 -2.60 -9.44 -31.99
N GLU A 39 -1.32 -9.16 -32.22
CA GLU A 39 -0.28 -9.32 -31.20
C GLU A 39 -0.32 -8.17 -30.18
N GLY A 40 -0.83 -6.99 -30.57
CA GLY A 40 -1.11 -5.89 -29.65
C GLY A 40 -2.15 -6.25 -28.58
N VAL A 41 -3.26 -6.89 -28.95
CA VAL A 41 -4.27 -7.35 -27.98
C VAL A 41 -3.70 -8.43 -27.05
N LYS A 42 -2.92 -9.38 -27.58
CA LYS A 42 -2.24 -10.39 -26.74
C LYS A 42 -1.28 -9.74 -25.76
N THR A 43 -0.50 -8.76 -26.22
CA THR A 43 0.42 -7.98 -25.38
C THR A 43 -0.31 -7.29 -24.23
N LEU A 44 -1.47 -6.67 -24.50
CA LEU A 44 -2.29 -6.06 -23.45
C LEU A 44 -2.81 -7.08 -22.42
N HIS A 45 -3.19 -8.28 -22.85
CA HIS A 45 -3.58 -9.36 -21.93
C HIS A 45 -2.41 -9.86 -21.07
N VAL A 46 -1.22 -10.00 -21.66
CA VAL A 46 0.01 -10.36 -20.92
C VAL A 46 0.33 -9.26 -19.91
N GLU A 47 0.26 -8.01 -20.31
CA GLU A 47 0.53 -6.86 -19.46
C GLU A 47 -0.47 -6.77 -18.28
N HIS A 48 -1.76 -7.00 -18.54
CA HIS A 48 -2.77 -7.10 -17.47
C HIS A 48 -2.43 -8.20 -16.48
N ARG A 49 -2.06 -9.40 -16.97
CA ARG A 49 -1.71 -10.54 -16.11
C ARG A 49 -0.46 -10.28 -15.26
N GLU A 50 0.60 -9.74 -15.86
CA GLU A 50 1.84 -9.45 -15.14
C GLU A 50 1.65 -8.31 -14.14
N THR A 51 0.89 -7.27 -14.49
CA THR A 51 0.55 -6.19 -13.56
C THR A 51 -0.28 -6.70 -12.38
N ALA A 52 -1.21 -7.63 -12.61
CA ALA A 52 -2.03 -8.24 -11.55
C ALA A 52 -1.16 -9.06 -10.57
N LYS A 53 -0.22 -9.86 -11.10
CA LYS A 53 0.76 -10.58 -10.28
C LYS A 53 1.61 -9.61 -9.44
N LEU A 54 2.08 -8.51 -10.04
CA LEU A 54 2.86 -7.49 -9.33
C LEU A 54 2.04 -6.83 -8.22
N GLU A 55 0.79 -6.45 -8.47
CA GLU A 55 -0.09 -5.84 -7.46
C GLU A 55 -0.32 -6.78 -6.26
N GLN A 56 -0.53 -8.06 -6.53
CA GLN A 56 -0.67 -9.07 -5.49
C GLN A 56 0.64 -9.25 -4.71
N HIS A 57 1.77 -9.42 -5.41
CA HIS A 57 3.08 -9.61 -4.80
C HIS A 57 3.46 -8.43 -3.90
N TYR A 58 3.30 -7.20 -4.37
CA TYR A 58 3.59 -6.01 -3.57
C TYR A 58 2.61 -5.81 -2.40
N THR A 59 1.36 -6.25 -2.56
CA THR A 59 0.38 -6.26 -1.46
C THR A 59 0.79 -7.25 -0.37
N GLU A 60 1.22 -8.45 -0.74
CA GLU A 60 1.73 -9.47 0.19
C GLU A 60 3.01 -8.98 0.86
N LEU A 61 3.99 -8.49 0.09
CA LEU A 61 5.23 -7.93 0.61
C LEU A 61 4.98 -6.81 1.62
N ARG A 62 4.06 -5.88 1.31
CA ARG A 62 3.66 -4.80 2.22
C ARG A 62 3.22 -5.33 3.57
N TRP A 63 2.33 -6.33 3.59
CA TRP A 63 1.82 -6.92 4.82
C TRP A 63 2.88 -7.71 5.58
N THR A 64 3.69 -8.50 4.87
CA THR A 64 4.77 -9.31 5.46
C THR A 64 5.82 -8.42 6.14
N VAL A 65 6.29 -7.38 5.46
CA VAL A 65 7.29 -6.46 6.02
C VAL A 65 6.72 -5.69 7.20
N PHE A 66 5.50 -5.15 7.09
CA PHE A 66 4.85 -4.44 8.18
C PHE A 66 4.70 -5.31 9.43
N THR A 67 4.14 -6.51 9.28
CA THR A 67 3.93 -7.43 10.42
C THR A 67 5.24 -7.88 11.04
N THR A 68 6.26 -8.18 10.22
CA THR A 68 7.60 -8.58 10.71
C THR A 68 8.24 -7.47 11.53
N LEU A 69 8.29 -6.25 10.99
CA LEU A 69 8.91 -5.13 11.69
C LEU A 69 8.13 -4.73 12.94
N THR A 70 6.80 -4.79 12.89
CA THR A 70 5.97 -4.54 14.08
C THR A 70 6.19 -5.60 15.15
N ALA A 71 6.31 -6.88 14.79
CA ALA A 71 6.65 -7.93 15.73
C ALA A 71 8.04 -7.71 16.36
N ILE A 72 9.04 -7.30 15.57
CA ILE A 72 10.39 -6.96 16.06
C ILE A 72 10.32 -5.79 17.05
N SER A 73 9.60 -4.72 16.71
CA SER A 73 9.40 -3.58 17.60
C SER A 73 8.81 -3.99 18.94
N PHE A 74 7.72 -4.77 18.92
CA PHE A 74 7.09 -5.26 20.15
C PHE A 74 7.97 -6.23 20.93
N ALA A 75 8.77 -7.06 20.28
CA ALA A 75 9.71 -7.95 20.95
C ALA A 75 10.78 -7.15 21.72
N ILE A 76 11.33 -6.09 21.11
CA ILE A 76 12.33 -5.22 21.76
C ILE A 76 11.71 -4.49 22.95
N ALA A 77 10.50 -3.93 22.77
CA ALA A 77 9.79 -3.25 23.85
C ALA A 77 9.42 -4.21 24.99
N GLY A 78 8.88 -5.39 24.67
CA GLY A 78 8.52 -6.42 25.64
C GLY A 78 9.73 -6.92 26.42
N TYR A 79 10.86 -7.17 25.76
CA TYR A 79 12.11 -7.52 26.43
C TYR A 79 12.57 -6.41 27.38
N THR A 80 12.56 -5.16 26.92
CA THR A 80 12.96 -4.00 27.73
C THR A 80 12.07 -3.81 28.97
N LEU A 81 10.76 -4.05 28.83
CA LEU A 81 9.80 -3.99 29.95
C LEU A 81 9.98 -5.16 30.92
N SER A 82 10.26 -6.37 30.42
CA SER A 82 10.50 -7.55 31.27
C SER A 82 11.78 -7.45 32.13
N THR A 83 12.69 -6.54 31.78
CA THR A 83 14.00 -6.36 32.41
C THR A 83 14.14 -5.00 33.12
N LEU A 84 13.00 -4.44 33.54
CA LEU A 84 12.87 -3.16 34.24
C LEU A 84 13.64 -3.03 35.58
N ASN A 85 14.21 -4.11 36.11
CA ASN A 85 15.02 -4.06 37.34
C ASN A 85 16.50 -4.39 37.09
N THR A 86 16.86 -4.91 35.91
CA THR A 86 18.20 -5.43 35.63
C THR A 86 18.97 -4.60 34.61
N LEU A 87 18.29 -3.99 33.65
CA LEU A 87 18.95 -3.17 32.62
C LEU A 87 19.28 -1.76 33.12
N HIS A 88 20.41 -1.17 32.75
CA HIS A 88 20.69 0.22 33.08
C HIS A 88 19.71 1.17 32.37
N LEU A 89 19.33 2.25 33.06
CA LEU A 89 18.32 3.20 32.58
C LEU A 89 18.61 3.78 31.17
N PRO A 90 19.85 4.18 30.81
CA PRO A 90 20.16 4.67 29.47
C PRO A 90 19.95 3.62 28.39
N THR A 91 20.29 2.36 28.66
CA THR A 91 20.11 1.24 27.71
C THR A 91 18.63 0.99 27.42
N ARG A 92 17.76 1.17 28.44
CA ARG A 92 16.30 1.06 28.25
C ARG A 92 15.75 2.16 27.36
N ILE A 93 16.21 3.40 27.57
CA ILE A 93 15.80 4.55 26.76
C ILE A 93 16.19 4.33 25.29
N VAL A 94 17.44 3.91 25.03
CA VAL A 94 17.92 3.61 23.68
C VAL A 94 17.15 2.45 23.05
N ALA A 95 16.89 1.37 23.81
CA ALA A 95 16.14 0.22 23.30
C ALA A 95 14.68 0.57 22.94
N LEU A 96 13.99 1.35 23.79
CA LEU A 96 12.63 1.81 23.52
C LEU A 96 12.58 2.80 22.36
N PHE A 97 13.57 3.69 22.24
CA PHE A 97 13.70 4.57 21.08
C PHE A 97 13.90 3.77 19.78
N PHE A 98 14.76 2.75 19.81
CA PHE A 98 14.98 1.89 18.66
C PHE A 98 13.72 1.08 18.31
N ALA A 99 13.01 0.53 19.29
CA ALA A 99 11.73 -0.14 19.08
C ALA A 99 10.69 0.79 18.43
N TRP A 100 10.60 2.03 18.90
CA TRP A 100 9.76 3.07 18.31
C TRP A 100 10.17 3.36 16.86
N PHE A 101 11.47 3.54 16.60
CA PHE A 101 11.98 3.84 15.26
C PHE A 101 11.66 2.72 14.26
N VAL A 102 11.81 1.45 14.67
CA VAL A 102 11.43 0.28 13.86
C VAL A 102 9.93 0.31 13.53
N GLN A 103 9.07 0.61 14.51
CA GLN A 103 7.63 0.71 14.29
C GLN A 103 7.25 1.88 13.37
N PHE A 104 7.91 3.02 13.54
CA PHE A 104 7.74 4.18 12.68
C PHE A 104 8.12 3.83 11.23
N PHE A 105 9.27 3.19 11.02
CA PHE A 105 9.71 2.73 9.71
C PHE A 105 8.74 1.72 9.10
N ALA A 106 8.24 0.75 9.87
CA ALA A 106 7.23 -0.21 9.42
C ALA A 106 5.98 0.49 8.88
N THR A 107 5.51 1.50 9.60
CA THR A 107 4.33 2.29 9.23
C THR A 107 4.59 3.10 7.96
N PHE A 108 5.73 3.78 7.89
CA PHE A 108 6.12 4.56 6.72
C PHE A 108 6.22 3.67 5.47
N PHE A 109 6.91 2.53 5.58
CA PHE A 109 7.03 1.55 4.49
C PHE A 109 5.65 1.04 4.04
N TYR A 110 4.76 0.72 5.00
CA TYR A 110 3.40 0.29 4.70
C TYR A 110 2.65 1.32 3.86
N TRP A 111 2.71 2.61 4.24
CA TRP A 111 2.08 3.69 3.48
C TRP A 111 2.67 3.89 2.10
N TRP A 112 4.00 3.91 2.00
CA TRP A 112 4.67 4.08 0.72
C TRP A 112 4.29 2.97 -0.27
N MET A 113 4.31 1.71 0.19
CA MET A 113 3.85 0.56 -0.59
C MET A 113 2.35 0.61 -0.88
N HIS A 114 1.54 1.17 0.01
CA HIS A 114 0.11 1.37 -0.23
C HIS A 114 -0.15 2.29 -1.41
N GLY A 115 0.55 3.43 -1.49
CA GLY A 115 0.50 4.32 -2.65
C GLY A 115 0.89 3.61 -3.94
N LEU A 116 1.99 2.85 -3.93
CA LEU A 116 2.44 2.10 -5.10
C LEU A 116 1.41 1.07 -5.59
N THR A 117 0.83 0.27 -4.67
CA THR A 117 -0.22 -0.70 -5.04
C THR A 117 -1.51 -0.03 -5.54
N HIS A 118 -1.77 1.22 -5.12
CA HIS A 118 -2.93 1.97 -5.60
C HIS A 118 -2.78 2.33 -7.08
N HIS A 119 -1.61 2.83 -7.48
CA HIS A 119 -1.32 3.12 -8.88
C HIS A 119 -1.37 1.87 -9.77
N LEU A 120 -0.84 0.74 -9.31
CA LEU A 120 -0.97 -0.53 -10.04
C LEU A 120 -2.43 -0.94 -10.22
N ARG A 121 -3.26 -0.72 -9.19
CA ARG A 121 -4.69 -1.03 -9.25
C ARG A 121 -5.47 -0.10 -10.18
N GLU A 122 -5.15 1.18 -10.18
CA GLU A 122 -5.72 2.14 -11.16
C GLU A 122 -5.38 1.67 -12.58
N TYR A 123 -4.10 1.40 -12.86
CA TYR A 123 -3.66 0.93 -14.17
C TYR A 123 -4.34 -0.38 -14.59
N LEU A 124 -4.51 -1.33 -13.67
CA LEU A 124 -5.26 -2.57 -13.92
C LEU A 124 -6.71 -2.30 -14.30
N GLN A 125 -7.38 -1.35 -13.64
CA GLN A 125 -8.76 -0.99 -13.97
C GLN A 125 -8.86 -0.36 -15.37
N GLN A 126 -7.86 0.47 -15.75
CA GLN A 126 -7.78 1.03 -17.10
C GLN A 126 -7.61 -0.07 -18.15
N LEU A 127 -6.71 -1.03 -17.93
CA LEU A 127 -6.51 -2.19 -18.81
C LEU A 127 -7.76 -3.09 -18.90
N GLU A 128 -8.46 -3.30 -17.78
CA GLU A 128 -9.69 -4.08 -17.76
C GLU A 128 -10.82 -3.46 -18.56
N SER A 129 -10.99 -2.13 -18.44
CA SER A 129 -12.02 -1.38 -19.17
C SER A 129 -11.85 -1.57 -20.68
N ILE A 130 -10.63 -1.44 -21.18
CA ILE A 130 -10.35 -1.59 -22.62
C ILE A 130 -10.43 -3.04 -23.11
N LEU A 131 -10.00 -4.01 -22.29
CA LEU A 131 -10.06 -5.43 -22.62
C LEU A 131 -11.49 -5.99 -22.45
N GLY A 132 -12.39 -5.27 -21.76
CA GLY A 132 -13.74 -5.74 -21.43
C GLY A 132 -13.71 -6.86 -20.38
N LEU A 133 -12.68 -6.84 -19.53
CA LEU A 133 -12.55 -7.72 -18.38
C LEU A 133 -13.17 -7.03 -17.16
N TYR A 134 -13.66 -7.81 -16.20
CA TYR A 134 -14.33 -7.26 -15.02
C TYR A 134 -13.76 -7.71 -13.67
N GLY A 135 -12.55 -8.28 -13.64
CA GLY A 135 -11.98 -8.89 -12.43
C GLY A 135 -11.76 -7.91 -11.28
N TYR A 136 -11.01 -6.84 -11.52
CA TYR A 136 -10.71 -5.78 -10.56
C TYR A 136 -11.77 -4.70 -10.49
N THR A 137 -12.50 -4.43 -11.58
CA THR A 137 -13.67 -3.53 -11.56
C THR A 137 -14.85 -4.10 -10.76
N LEU A 138 -15.07 -5.42 -10.71
CA LEU A 138 -16.04 -6.02 -9.77
C LEU A 138 -15.50 -6.10 -8.35
N ARG A 139 -14.17 -6.26 -8.17
CA ARG A 139 -13.52 -6.16 -6.86
C ARG A 139 -13.57 -4.75 -6.28
N SER A 140 -13.57 -3.72 -7.14
CA SER A 140 -13.71 -2.30 -6.75
C SER A 140 -15.17 -1.85 -6.65
N LYS A 141 -16.07 -2.36 -7.51
CA LYS A 141 -17.54 -2.17 -7.46
C LYS A 141 -18.24 -3.24 -6.62
N ARG A 142 -17.73 -3.55 -5.42
CA ARG A 142 -18.64 -4.06 -4.38
C ARG A 142 -19.73 -3.00 -4.21
N PRO A 143 -21.02 -3.37 -4.07
CA PRO A 143 -22.06 -2.38 -3.81
C PRO A 143 -21.57 -1.49 -2.67
N VAL A 144 -21.87 -0.21 -2.72
CA VAL A 144 -21.56 0.72 -1.64
C VAL A 144 -22.78 0.78 -0.70
N PRO A 145 -22.96 -0.13 0.27
CA PRO A 145 -23.70 0.16 1.48
C PRO A 145 -22.69 0.26 2.64
N ALA A 146 -22.70 1.39 3.36
CA ALA A 146 -21.94 1.65 4.59
C ALA A 146 -20.39 1.57 4.56
N TRP A 147 -19.76 0.99 3.54
CA TRP A 147 -18.31 0.71 3.53
C TRP A 147 -17.42 1.94 3.26
N THR A 148 -17.93 3.02 2.67
CA THR A 148 -17.22 4.30 2.53
C THR A 148 -17.02 4.99 3.89
N VAL A 149 -17.97 4.83 4.82
CA VAL A 149 -17.80 5.23 6.23
C VAL A 149 -16.79 4.32 6.91
N PHE A 150 -16.83 3.01 6.64
CA PHE A 150 -15.90 2.03 7.22
C PHE A 150 -14.46 2.16 6.72
N LYS A 151 -14.22 2.50 5.44
CA LYS A 151 -12.88 2.77 4.89
C LYS A 151 -12.26 4.04 5.48
N ARG A 152 -13.06 5.11 5.63
CA ARG A 152 -12.63 6.30 6.39
C ARG A 152 -12.32 5.90 7.82
N GLN A 153 -13.20 5.14 8.48
CA GLN A 153 -12.96 4.65 9.85
C GLN A 153 -11.74 3.74 9.98
N ILE A 154 -11.40 2.89 9.01
CA ILE A 154 -10.20 2.03 9.05
C ILE A 154 -8.93 2.85 8.83
N GLN A 155 -8.92 3.77 7.85
CA GLN A 155 -7.80 4.69 7.68
C GLN A 155 -7.61 5.54 8.94
N PHE A 156 -8.70 6.07 9.52
CA PHE A 156 -8.66 6.76 10.82
C PHE A 156 -8.16 5.84 11.94
N LYS A 157 -8.67 4.61 12.07
CA LYS A 157 -8.25 3.65 13.11
C LYS A 157 -6.78 3.29 13.00
N PHE A 158 -6.25 3.11 11.78
CA PHE A 158 -4.82 2.82 11.60
C PHE A 158 -3.95 4.01 12.01
N HIS A 159 -4.34 5.24 11.65
CA HIS A 159 -3.65 6.45 12.15
C HIS A 159 -3.72 6.53 13.67
N TRP A 160 -4.87 6.27 14.29
CA TRP A 160 -5.02 6.26 15.75
C TRP A 160 -4.20 5.15 16.43
N VAL A 161 -4.05 3.98 15.81
CA VAL A 161 -3.15 2.93 16.32
C VAL A 161 -1.69 3.37 16.24
N VAL A 162 -1.28 3.99 15.12
CA VAL A 162 0.08 4.54 14.97
C VAL A 162 0.33 5.66 15.99
N TYR A 163 -0.59 6.60 16.15
CA TYR A 163 -0.51 7.67 17.14
C TYR A 163 -0.53 7.13 18.56
N GLY A 164 -1.38 6.14 18.86
CA GLY A 164 -1.47 5.51 20.17
C GLY A 164 -0.19 4.77 20.53
N VAL A 165 0.35 3.95 19.63
CA VAL A 165 1.62 3.26 19.83
C VAL A 165 2.78 4.26 19.95
N THR A 166 2.80 5.29 19.11
CA THR A 166 3.81 6.37 19.18
C THR A 166 3.73 7.13 20.50
N ALA A 167 2.53 7.46 20.97
CA ALA A 167 2.31 8.13 22.25
C ALA A 167 2.77 7.25 23.43
N LEU A 168 2.50 5.94 23.40
CA LEU A 168 2.96 5.01 24.43
C LEU A 168 4.48 4.94 24.51
N TYR A 169 5.17 4.86 23.36
CA TYR A 169 6.64 4.91 23.33
C TYR A 169 7.19 6.25 23.84
N LEU A 170 6.61 7.37 23.41
CA LEU A 170 7.01 8.72 23.85
C LEU A 170 6.82 8.90 25.36
N VAL A 171 5.68 8.50 25.91
CA VAL A 171 5.42 8.56 27.36
C VAL A 171 6.42 7.70 28.12
N GLY A 172 6.72 6.49 27.64
CA GLY A 172 7.73 5.62 28.25
C GLY A 172 9.14 6.22 28.24
N ILE A 173 9.56 6.79 27.10
CA ILE A 173 10.88 7.44 26.95
C ILE A 173 10.97 8.69 27.84
N ILE A 174 9.97 9.57 27.81
CA ILE A 174 9.94 10.80 28.60
C ILE A 174 9.91 10.47 30.10
N GLY A 175 9.06 9.52 30.52
CA GLY A 175 8.97 9.10 31.92
C GLY A 175 10.30 8.58 32.45
N LEU A 176 10.99 7.72 31.69
CA LEU A 176 12.33 7.23 32.05
C LEU A 176 13.39 8.33 32.05
N THR A 177 13.31 9.28 31.12
CA THR A 177 14.26 10.41 31.05
C THR A 177 14.10 11.35 32.24
N ILE A 178 12.87 11.63 32.69
CA ILE A 178 12.59 12.43 33.89
C ILE A 178 13.14 11.73 35.14
N VAL A 179 12.93 10.41 35.27
CA VAL A 179 13.50 9.62 36.36
C VAL A 179 15.02 9.72 36.37
N MET A 180 15.67 9.63 35.21
CA MET A 180 17.14 9.77 35.09
C MET A 180 17.66 11.12 35.61
N LEU A 181 16.93 12.19 35.31
CA LEU A 181 17.31 13.56 35.67
C LEU A 181 17.06 13.85 37.15
N GLY A 182 16.02 13.25 37.76
CA GLY A 182 15.69 13.41 39.17
C GLY A 182 16.52 12.56 40.14
N THR A 183 17.28 11.57 39.64
CA THR A 183 18.18 10.73 40.44
C THR A 183 19.64 11.23 40.48
N LYS A 184 19.91 12.46 40.01
CA LYS A 184 21.19 13.15 40.16
C LYS A 184 21.12 14.15 41.30
#